data_AF-A0A3N5Y934-F1
#
_entry.id   AF-A0A3N5Y934-F1
#
_cell.length_a   1.000
_cell.length_b   1.000
_cell.length_c   1.000
_cell.angle_alpha   90.00
_cell.angle_beta   90.00
_cell.angle_gamma   90.00
#
_symmetry.space_group_name_H-M   'P 1'
#
loop_
_entity.id
_entity.type
_entity.pdbx_description
1 polymer ?
#
loop_
_entity_poly.entity_id
_entity_poly.type
_entity_poly.pdbx_seq_one_letter_code
_entity_poly.pdbx_strand_id
1 'polypeptide(L)' 'MMDSDVIGFMVVPLILFMIFVAPIWLILHYRSKKQVSQGLTAEEHTTLRELTVKADVMADRIQTLEAILDEEAPDWRRKA' A
#
# COMPACT_ATOMS: atom_id res chain seq x y z
N MET A 1 7.41 -54.58 -10.06
CA MET A 1 6.06 -54.00 -10.05
C MET A 1 5.97 -53.26 -8.72
N MET A 2 5.99 -51.93 -8.72
CA MET A 2 5.72 -51.19 -7.48
C MET A 2 4.25 -51.43 -7.19
N ASP A 3 3.95 -52.10 -6.07
CA ASP A 3 2.57 -52.42 -5.72
C ASP A 3 1.76 -51.12 -5.57
N SER A 4 0.53 -51.14 -6.08
CA SER A 4 -0.43 -50.04 -5.97
C SER A 4 -0.60 -49.52 -4.54
N ASP A 5 -0.35 -50.41 -3.57
CA ASP A 5 -0.45 -50.14 -2.14
C ASP A 5 0.64 -49.18 -1.66
N VAL A 6 1.85 -49.28 -2.21
CA VAL A 6 2.98 -48.40 -1.91
C VAL A 6 2.72 -46.98 -2.44
N ILE A 7 2.09 -46.89 -3.63
CA ILE A 7 1.68 -45.61 -4.21
C ILE A 7 0.55 -44.99 -3.37
N GLY A 8 -0.45 -45.77 -2.96
CA GLY A 8 -1.55 -45.31 -2.11
C GLY A 8 -1.08 -44.72 -0.79
N PHE A 9 -0.14 -45.39 -0.10
CA PHE A 9 0.40 -44.92 1.17
C PHE A 9 1.12 -43.56 1.07
N MET A 10 1.77 -43.28 -0.06
CA MET A 10 2.44 -41.99 -0.29
C MET A 10 1.48 -40.88 -0.76
N VAL A 11 0.50 -41.22 -1.61
CA VAL A 11 -0.39 -40.24 -2.25
C VAL A 11 -1.50 -39.77 -1.32
N VAL A 12 -2.04 -40.63 -0.46
CA VAL A 12 -3.14 -40.28 0.45
C VAL A 12 -2.78 -39.13 1.41
N PRO A 13 -1.64 -39.14 2.11
CA PRO A 13 -1.22 -38.01 2.95
C PRO A 13 -1.00 -36.72 2.14
N LEU A 14 -0.48 -36.83 0.91
CA LEU A 14 -0.26 -35.68 0.02
C LEU A 14 -1.59 -35.01 -0.39
N ILE A 15 -2.60 -35.81 -0.74
CA ILE A 15 -3.93 -35.29 -1.09
C ILE A 15 -4.58 -34.61 0.12
N LEU A 16 -4.52 -35.24 1.30
CA LEU A 16 -5.05 -34.64 2.53
C LEU A 16 -4.35 -33.32 2.83
N PHE A 17 -3.02 -33.26 2.72
CA PHE A 17 -2.26 -32.03 2.86
C PHE A 17 -2.73 -30.96 1.87
N MET A 18 -2.96 -31.32 0.61
CA MET A 18 -3.41 -30.40 -0.43
C MET A 18 -4.83 -29.87 -0.18
N ILE A 19 -5.71 -30.68 0.42
CA ILE A 19 -7.05 -30.25 0.85
C ILE A 19 -6.97 -29.13 1.92
N PHE A 20 -5.94 -29.11 2.76
CA PHE A 20 -5.78 -28.03 3.73
C PHE A 20 -5.01 -26.83 3.16
N VAL A 21 -3.92 -27.08 2.44
CA VAL A 21 -3.02 -26.01 1.97
C VAL A 21 -3.61 -25.24 0.81
N ALA A 22 -4.27 -25.89 -0.15
CA ALA A 22 -4.82 -25.20 -1.33
C ALA A 22 -5.92 -24.19 -0.96
N PRO A 23 -6.88 -24.49 -0.06
CA PRO A 23 -7.86 -23.49 0.39
C PRO A 23 -7.23 -22.34 1.18
N ILE A 24 -6.26 -22.61 2.05
CA ILE A 24 -5.54 -21.55 2.79
C ILE A 24 -4.83 -20.61 1.80
N TRP A 25 -4.15 -21.17 0.81
CA TRP A 25 -3.49 -20.40 -0.24
C TRP A 25 -4.48 -19.57 -1.05
N LEU A 26 -5.63 -20.14 -1.43
CA LEU A 26 -6.69 -19.41 -2.12
C LEU A 26 -7.18 -18.22 -1.30
N ILE A 27 -7.45 -18.42 -0.01
CA ILE A 27 -7.88 -17.34 0.89
C ILE A 27 -6.80 -16.25 0.96
N LEU A 28 -5.53 -16.61 1.13
CA LEU A 28 -4.42 -15.65 1.19
C LEU A 28 -4.25 -14.88 -0.13
N HIS A 29 -4.31 -15.57 -1.27
CA HIS A 29 -4.20 -14.98 -2.59
C HIS A 29 -5.30 -13.95 -2.85
N TYR A 30 -6.55 -14.31 -2.54
CA TYR A 30 -7.69 -13.41 -2.74
C TYR A 30 -7.75 -12.30 -1.69
N ARG A 31 -7.36 -12.55 -0.44
CA ARG A 31 -7.32 -11.52 0.61
C ARG A 31 -6.26 -10.46 0.31
N SER A 32 -5.06 -10.86 -0.13
CA SER A 32 -4.00 -9.92 -0.52
C SER A 32 -4.44 -9.05 -1.69
N LYS A 33 -5.03 -9.67 -2.73
CA LYS A 33 -5.57 -8.93 -3.90
C LYS A 33 -6.73 -8.01 -3.52
N LYS A 34 -7.56 -8.40 -2.54
CA LYS A 34 -8.63 -7.56 -2.01
C LYS A 34 -8.10 -6.37 -1.20
N GLN A 35 -7.06 -6.54 -0.40
CA GLN A 35 -6.46 -5.41 0.33
C GLN A 35 -5.81 -4.39 -0.60
N VAL A 36 -5.18 -4.83 -1.70
CA VAL A 36 -4.60 -3.91 -2.70
C VAL A 36 -5.66 -3.21 -3.55
N SER A 37 -6.83 -3.82 -3.74
CA SER A 37 -7.95 -3.22 -4.50
C SER A 37 -8.98 -2.51 -3.65
N GLN A 38 -8.94 -2.69 -2.33
CA GLN A 38 -9.65 -1.84 -1.40
C GLN A 38 -8.96 -0.48 -1.45
N GLY A 39 -9.62 0.47 -2.14
CA GLY A 39 -9.22 1.86 -2.11
C GLY A 39 -9.19 2.41 -0.68
N LEU A 40 -8.88 3.70 -0.57
CA LEU A 40 -8.74 4.35 0.72
C LEU A 40 -10.00 4.16 1.59
N THR A 41 -9.77 3.87 2.86
CA THR A 41 -10.80 3.88 3.88
C THR A 41 -11.34 5.31 4.08
N ALA A 42 -12.50 5.44 4.71
CA ALA A 42 -13.09 6.77 5.01
C ALA A 42 -12.16 7.63 5.89
N GLU A 43 -11.39 7.00 6.78
CA GLU A 43 -10.38 7.65 7.62
C GLU A 43 -9.20 8.15 6.78
N GLU A 44 -8.65 7.31 5.91
CA GLU A 44 -7.57 7.70 5.00
C GLU A 44 -8.00 8.83 4.05
N HIS A 45 -9.23 8.81 3.55
CA HIS A 45 -9.80 9.90 2.77
C HIS A 45 -9.88 11.22 3.55
N THR A 46 -10.21 11.15 4.85
CA THR A 46 -10.27 12.33 5.72
C THR A 46 -8.87 12.90 5.94
N THR A 47 -7.90 12.04 6.27
CA THR A 47 -6.50 12.42 6.42
C THR A 47 -5.93 13.03 5.15
N LEU A 48 -6.21 12.47 3.98
CA LEU A 48 -5.77 13.05 2.71
C LEU A 48 -6.38 14.43 2.48
N ARG A 49 -7.67 14.62 2.77
CA ARG A 49 -8.30 15.93 2.65
C ARG A 49 -7.66 16.96 3.57
N GLU A 50 -7.33 16.58 4.80
CA GLU A 50 -6.60 17.46 5.73
C GLU A 50 -5.21 17.81 5.20
N LEU A 51 -4.50 16.85 4.61
CA LEU A 51 -3.18 17.08 4.02
C LEU A 51 -3.26 18.02 2.82
N THR A 52 -4.27 17.88 1.95
CA THR A 52 -4.50 18.80 0.84
C THR A 52 -4.74 20.22 1.34
N VAL A 53 -5.63 20.40 2.32
CA VAL A 53 -5.89 21.72 2.91
C VAL A 53 -4.62 22.32 3.52
N LYS A 54 -3.83 21.52 4.23
CA LYS A 54 -2.53 21.98 4.78
C LYS A 54 -1.55 22.37 3.68
N ALA A 55 -1.51 21.65 2.58
CA ALA A 55 -0.66 21.96 1.44
C ALA A 55 -1.06 23.30 0.79
N ASP A 56 -2.36 23.55 0.61
CA ASP A 56 -2.87 24.82 0.06
C ASP A 56 -2.48 26.01 0.96
N VAL A 57 -2.67 25.86 2.28
CA VAL A 57 -2.25 26.90 3.25
C VAL A 57 -0.74 27.10 3.23
N MET A 58 0.04 26.04 3.07
CA MET A 58 1.50 26.16 3.01
C MET A 58 1.97 26.87 1.74
N ALA A 59 1.31 26.63 0.60
CA ALA A 59 1.62 27.30 -0.65
C ALA A 59 1.38 28.82 -0.57
N ASP A 60 0.25 29.24 0.00
CA ASP A 60 -0.07 30.66 0.23
C ASP A 60 0.97 31.35 1.14
N ARG A 61 1.38 30.64 2.20
CA ARG A 61 2.43 31.12 3.10
C ARG A 61 3.79 31.23 2.42
N ILE A 62 4.16 30.27 1.57
CA ILE A 62 5.41 30.33 0.80
C ILE A 62 5.38 31.54 -0.13
N GLN A 63 4.28 31.78 -0.84
CA GLN A 63 4.14 32.95 -1.70
C GLN A 63 4.28 34.26 -0.93
N THR A 64 3.69 34.34 0.27
CA THR A 64 3.84 35.50 1.15
C THR A 64 5.29 35.68 1.59
N LEU A 65 5.97 34.59 1.98
CA LEU A 65 7.38 34.64 2.37
C LEU A 65 8.28 35.03 1.20
N GLU A 66 8.02 34.54 -0.01
CA GLU A 66 8.74 34.94 -1.21
C GLU A 66 8.56 36.44 -1.50
N ALA A 67 7.36 36.98 -1.34
CA ALA A 67 7.09 38.41 -1.53
C ALA A 67 7.86 39.28 -0.51
N ILE A 68 7.84 38.89 0.77
CA ILE A 68 8.62 39.59 1.81
C ILE A 68 10.11 39.51 1.51
N LEU A 69 10.59 38.34 1.08
CA LEU A 69 12.02 38.13 0.83
C LEU A 69 12.51 38.86 -0.43
N ASP A 70 11.64 39.00 -1.45
CA ASP A 70 11.89 39.83 -2.63
C ASP A 70 11.98 41.33 -2.26
N GLU A 71 11.25 41.80 -1.22
CA GLU A 71 11.36 43.17 -0.69
C GLU A 71 12.58 43.37 0.23
N GLU A 72 12.80 42.48 1.19
CA GLU A 72 13.80 42.66 2.25
C GLU A 72 15.21 42.18 1.85
N ALA A 73 15.32 41.23 0.90
CA ALA A 73 16.59 40.63 0.53
C ALA A 73 16.68 40.37 -0.99
N PRO A 74 16.68 41.40 -1.86
CA PRO A 74 16.49 41.29 -3.32
C PRO A 74 17.44 40.34 -4.09
N ASP A 75 18.55 39.91 -3.49
CA ASP A 75 19.52 38.96 -4.06
C ASP A 75 19.41 37.53 -3.48
N TRP A 76 18.42 37.23 -2.65
CA TRP A 76 18.29 35.97 -1.91
C TRP A 76 18.25 34.75 -2.83
N ARG A 77 17.55 34.86 -3.96
CA ARG A 77 17.42 33.79 -4.97
C ARG A 77 18.77 33.39 -5.59
N ARG A 78 19.76 34.29 -5.58
CA ARG A 78 21.11 34.05 -6.13
C ARG A 78 22.04 33.36 -5.12
N LYS A 79 21.62 33.23 -3.86
CA LYS A 79 22.37 32.57 -2.78
C LYS A 79 21.88 31.15 -2.47
N ALA A 80 20.76 30.72 -3.09
CA ALA A 80 20.19 29.38 -2.95
C ALA A 80 20.86 28.36 -3.87
#